data_AF-A0A952UXE6-F1
#
_entry.id   AF-A0A952UXE6-F1
#
_cell.length_a   1.000
_cell.length_b   1.000
_cell.length_c   1.000
_cell.angle_alpha   90.00
_cell.angle_beta   90.00
_cell.angle_gamma   90.00
#
_symmetry.space_group_name_H-M   'P 1'
#
loop_
_entity.id
_entity.type
_entity.pdbx_description
1 polymer ?
#
loop_
_entity_poly.entity_id
_entity_poly.type
_entity_poly.pdbx_seq_one_letter_code
_entity_poly.pdbx_strand_id
1 'polypeptide(L)'
;MPRIQLELIEQDEDLAESSTESFDRIAFAEQAIALVRPPRMRVAILQGTRRVKVSSGRQWGGGPGAKWAMVSVPKDASRRAIARAVLALHDETSTRPWALDVLVAGAEG
;
A
#
# COMPACT_ATOMS: atom_id res chain seq x y z
N MET A 1 -40.59 4.90 1.98
CA MET A 1 -39.43 4.82 1.05
C MET A 1 -38.21 5.40 1.76
N PRO A 2 -37.32 4.58 2.34
CA PRO A 2 -36.14 5.14 3.00
C PRO A 2 -35.13 5.57 1.94
N ARG A 3 -34.69 6.82 2.03
CA ARG A 3 -33.71 7.46 1.16
C ARG A 3 -32.34 7.18 1.75
N ILE A 4 -31.63 6.17 1.23
CA ILE A 4 -30.26 5.87 1.66
C ILE A 4 -29.41 7.07 1.24
N GLN A 5 -29.04 7.91 2.20
CA GLN A 5 -27.98 8.89 2.02
C GLN A 5 -26.68 8.12 2.15
N LEU A 6 -25.96 7.99 1.04
CA LEU A 6 -24.56 7.57 1.08
C LEU A 6 -23.81 8.77 1.66
N GLU A 7 -23.69 8.81 2.99
CA GLU A 7 -22.69 9.64 3.65
C GLU A 7 -21.34 9.21 3.06
N LEU A 8 -20.79 10.07 2.23
CA LEU A 8 -19.44 9.96 1.74
C LEU A 8 -18.56 10.09 2.98
N ILE A 9 -18.06 8.96 3.46
CA ILE A 9 -17.09 8.89 4.54
C ILE A 9 -15.77 9.43 3.98
N GLU A 10 -15.65 10.75 3.88
CA GLU A 10 -14.36 11.47 3.78
C GLU A 10 -13.72 11.40 5.18
N GLN A 11 -13.36 10.19 5.62
CA GLN A 11 -12.60 9.98 6.85
C GLN A 11 -11.14 10.35 6.58
N ASP A 12 -10.77 11.59 6.91
CA ASP A 12 -9.47 11.85 7.54
C ASP A 12 -8.22 11.37 6.74
N GLU A 13 -8.24 11.46 5.41
CA GLU A 13 -7.12 11.08 4.52
C GLU A 13 -6.04 12.18 4.36
N ASP A 14 -6.16 13.30 5.08
CA ASP A 14 -5.21 14.42 5.06
C ASP A 14 -4.01 14.27 6.01
N LEU A 15 -3.90 13.15 6.73
CA LEU A 15 -2.60 12.78 7.29
C LEU A 15 -1.73 12.41 6.09
N ALA A 16 -0.75 13.26 5.80
CA ALA A 16 -0.22 13.52 4.46
C ALA A 16 0.21 12.29 3.62
N GLU A 17 -0.31 12.23 2.39
CA GLU A 17 0.13 11.32 1.33
C GLU A 17 1.59 11.62 0.91
N SER A 18 2.01 12.87 1.07
CA SER A 18 3.36 13.37 0.85
C SER A 18 4.10 13.69 2.17
N SER A 19 5.43 13.71 2.13
CA SER A 19 6.32 14.01 3.25
C SER A 19 7.63 14.56 2.70
N THR A 20 8.18 15.57 3.38
CA THR A 20 9.53 16.11 3.11
C THR A 20 10.63 15.32 3.81
N GLU A 21 10.28 14.23 4.51
CA GLU A 21 11.24 13.37 5.17
C GLU A 21 12.28 12.80 4.19
N SER A 22 13.54 12.81 4.61
CA SER A 22 14.66 12.26 3.86
C SER A 22 14.82 10.77 4.18
N PHE A 23 14.29 9.91 3.32
CA PHE A 23 14.51 8.46 3.35
C PHE A 23 14.39 7.87 1.95
N ASP A 24 14.96 6.67 1.76
CA ASP A 24 14.78 5.92 0.52
C ASP A 24 13.40 5.26 0.49
N ARG A 25 12.51 5.83 -0.32
CA ARG A 25 11.12 5.40 -0.49
C ARG A 25 11.00 4.05 -1.17
N ILE A 26 11.92 3.70 -2.07
CA ILE A 26 11.91 2.43 -2.78
C ILE A 26 12.40 1.34 -1.84
N ALA A 27 13.51 1.56 -1.16
CA ALA A 27 14.01 0.61 -0.15
C ALA A 27 12.97 0.37 0.96
N PHE A 28 12.31 1.42 1.44
CA PHE A 28 11.22 1.29 2.40
C PHE A 28 10.04 0.47 1.85
N ALA A 29 9.63 0.70 0.60
CA ALA A 29 8.56 -0.08 -0.04
C ALA A 29 8.95 -1.56 -0.19
N GLU A 30 10.19 -1.86 -0.58
CA GLU A 30 10.72 -3.22 -0.67
C GLU A 30 10.69 -3.93 0.69
N GLN A 31 11.17 -3.25 1.75
CA GLN A 31 11.15 -3.77 3.12
C GLN A 31 9.71 -4.02 3.59
N ALA A 32 8.80 -3.08 3.34
CA ALA A 32 7.38 -3.24 3.70
C ALA A 32 6.75 -4.44 2.98
N ILE A 33 7.02 -4.62 1.68
CA ILE A 33 6.53 -5.79 0.92
C ILE A 33 7.13 -7.09 1.46
N ALA A 34 8.41 -7.08 1.82
CA ALA A 34 9.09 -8.24 2.40
C ALA A 34 8.55 -8.63 3.78
N LEU A 35 8.01 -7.66 4.54
CA LEU A 35 7.32 -7.88 5.81
C LEU A 35 5.89 -8.39 5.60
N VAL A 36 5.12 -7.78 4.72
CA VAL A 36 3.72 -8.16 4.46
C VAL A 36 3.60 -9.50 3.74
N ARG A 37 4.57 -9.84 2.88
CA ARG A 37 4.63 -11.06 2.05
C ARG A 37 3.27 -11.45 1.44
N PRO A 38 2.74 -10.66 0.49
CA PRO A 38 1.45 -10.96 -0.14
C PRO A 38 1.45 -12.36 -0.78
N PRO A 39 0.50 -13.25 -0.42
CA PRO A 39 0.56 -14.65 -0.83
C PRO A 39 0.29 -14.81 -2.32
N ARG A 40 1.15 -15.61 -3.00
CA ARG A 40 1.04 -15.93 -4.44
C ARG A 40 0.96 -14.68 -5.34
N MET A 41 1.54 -13.57 -4.90
CA MET A 41 1.49 -12.30 -5.63
C MET A 41 2.89 -11.84 -6.01
N ARG A 42 3.07 -11.46 -7.27
CA ARG A 42 4.28 -10.75 -7.72
C ARG A 42 4.04 -9.25 -7.62
N VAL A 43 4.91 -8.53 -6.94
CA VAL A 43 4.79 -7.08 -6.75
C VAL A 43 5.90 -6.37 -7.52
N ALA A 44 5.54 -5.35 -8.29
CA ALA A 44 6.46 -4.42 -8.91
C ALA A 44 6.34 -3.04 -8.26
N ILE A 45 7.46 -2.35 -8.07
CA ILE A 45 7.49 -0.98 -7.56
C ILE A 45 7.80 -0.05 -8.73
N LEU A 46 6.96 0.96 -8.92
CA LEU A 46 7.13 1.98 -9.96
C LEU A 46 7.44 3.33 -9.32
N GLN A 47 8.64 3.84 -9.57
CA GLN A 47 9.07 5.16 -9.09
C GLN A 47 8.58 6.30 -10.01
N GLY A 48 8.42 7.50 -9.47
CA GLY A 48 8.28 8.73 -10.26
C GLY A 48 6.85 9.06 -10.69
N THR A 49 5.87 8.55 -9.95
CA THR A 49 4.45 8.80 -10.18
C THR A 49 3.95 10.02 -9.39
N ARG A 50 2.71 10.47 -9.63
CA ARG A 50 2.12 11.65 -8.98
C ARG A 50 1.45 11.37 -7.63
N ARG A 51 1.06 10.12 -7.38
CA ARG A 51 0.36 9.70 -6.15
C ARG A 51 0.66 8.25 -5.84
N VAL A 52 0.51 7.85 -4.58
CA VAL A 52 0.65 6.44 -4.22
C VAL A 52 -0.54 5.69 -4.80
N LYS A 53 -0.30 4.63 -5.56
CA LYS A 53 -1.38 3.84 -6.17
C LYS A 53 -1.01 2.38 -6.27
N VAL A 54 -1.95 1.53 -5.87
CA VAL A 54 -1.88 0.08 -6.11
C VAL A 54 -2.75 -0.26 -7.31
N SER A 55 -2.20 -1.02 -8.26
CA SER A 55 -2.97 -1.67 -9.30
C SER A 55 -2.68 -3.16 -9.23
N SER A 56 -3.71 -4.01 -9.20
CA SER A 56 -3.54 -5.45 -9.05
C SER A 56 -4.43 -6.23 -10.01
N GLY A 57 -4.10 -7.51 -10.21
CA GLY A 57 -4.88 -8.38 -11.08
C GLY A 57 -4.45 -9.84 -10.98
N ARG A 58 -5.10 -10.70 -11.77
CA ARG A 58 -4.67 -12.10 -11.92
C ARG A 58 -3.47 -12.17 -12.85
N GLN A 59 -2.50 -13.01 -12.50
CA GLN A 59 -1.34 -13.24 -13.34
C GLN A 59 -1.71 -14.20 -14.48
N TRP A 60 -1.62 -13.72 -15.72
CA TRP A 60 -1.82 -14.58 -16.88
C TRP A 60 -0.70 -15.62 -16.98
N GLY A 61 -1.06 -16.85 -17.34
CA GLY A 61 -0.14 -18.00 -17.35
C GLY A 61 0.35 -18.46 -15.97
N GLY A 62 -0.14 -17.84 -14.89
CA GLY A 62 0.13 -18.30 -13.52
C GLY A 62 -0.79 -19.44 -13.09
N GLY A 63 -0.35 -20.21 -12.09
CA GLY A 63 -1.18 -21.25 -11.47
C GLY A 63 -2.37 -20.67 -10.68
N PRO A 64 -3.24 -21.53 -10.14
CA PRO A 64 -4.43 -21.10 -9.39
C PRO A 64 -4.10 -20.12 -8.25
N GLY A 65 -4.71 -18.94 -8.30
CA GLY A 65 -4.52 -17.89 -7.30
C GLY A 65 -3.26 -17.04 -7.48
N ALA A 66 -2.51 -17.21 -8.57
CA ALA A 66 -1.42 -16.30 -8.91
C ALA A 66 -1.96 -14.89 -9.22
N LYS A 67 -1.47 -13.90 -8.48
CA LYS A 67 -1.83 -12.48 -8.61
C LYS A 67 -0.59 -11.67 -8.97
N TRP A 68 -0.80 -10.47 -9.50
CA TRP A 68 0.23 -9.46 -9.61
C TRP A 68 -0.27 -8.15 -9.01
N ALA A 69 0.66 -7.31 -8.57
CA ALA A 69 0.40 -5.94 -8.18
C ALA A 69 1.53 -5.01 -8.60
N MET A 70 1.19 -3.75 -8.82
CA MET A 70 2.09 -2.66 -9.07
C MET A 70 1.83 -1.56 -8.05
N VAL A 71 2.87 -1.17 -7.31
CA VAL A 71 2.84 -0.08 -6.34
C VAL A 71 3.58 1.11 -6.92
N SER A 72 2.83 2.16 -7.22
CA SER A 72 3.36 3.44 -7.66
C SER A 72 3.79 4.25 -6.45
N VAL A 73 5.05 4.70 -6.42
CA VAL A 73 5.64 5.45 -5.30
C VAL A 73 6.18 6.80 -5.80
N PRO A 74 5.50 7.92 -5.48
CA PRO A 74 6.00 9.28 -5.71
C PRO A 74 7.29 9.58 -4.96
N LYS A 75 8.05 10.58 -5.45
CA LYS A 75 9.31 11.01 -4.83
C LYS A 75 9.13 11.64 -3.46
N ASP A 76 7.94 12.15 -3.19
CA ASP A 76 7.54 12.82 -1.98
C ASP A 76 6.62 11.95 -1.12
N ALA A 77 6.35 10.69 -1.47
CA ALA A 77 5.44 9.84 -0.70
C ALA A 77 5.86 9.70 0.77
N SER A 78 4.89 9.76 1.69
CA SER A 78 5.16 9.50 3.11
C SER A 78 5.32 8.00 3.39
N ARG A 79 6.07 7.64 4.45
CA ARG A 79 6.19 6.24 4.90
C ARG A 79 4.81 5.61 5.15
N ARG A 80 3.91 6.36 5.79
CA ARG A 80 2.56 5.90 6.08
C ARG A 80 1.74 5.65 4.81
N ALA A 81 1.85 6.51 3.80
CA ALA A 81 1.17 6.30 2.52
C ALA A 81 1.67 5.03 1.81
N ILE A 82 2.99 4.82 1.78
CA ILE A 82 3.58 3.59 1.22
C ILE A 82 3.14 2.36 2.03
N ALA A 83 3.20 2.41 3.36
CA ALA A 83 2.82 1.30 4.23
C ALA A 83 1.35 0.92 4.07
N ARG A 84 0.44 1.90 4.01
CA ARG A 84 -0.99 1.67 3.73
C ARG A 84 -1.20 0.99 2.38
N ALA A 85 -0.55 1.49 1.33
CA ALA A 85 -0.63 0.89 0.00
C ALA A 85 -0.12 -0.55 -0.02
N VAL A 86 0.99 -0.84 0.67
CA VAL A 86 1.52 -2.20 0.76
C VAL A 86 0.61 -3.12 1.58
N LEU A 87 -0.02 -2.62 2.65
CA LEU A 87 -1.00 -3.41 3.43
C LEU A 87 -2.22 -3.80 2.60
N ALA A 88 -2.67 -2.93 1.69
CA ALA A 88 -3.76 -3.23 0.77
C ALA A 88 -3.45 -4.37 -0.23
N LEU A 89 -2.18 -4.80 -0.32
CA LEU A 89 -1.80 -6.00 -1.09
C LEU A 89 -2.14 -7.31 -0.37
N HIS A 90 -2.30 -7.25 0.95
CA HIS A 90 -2.80 -8.35 1.74
C HIS A 90 -4.32 -8.38 1.61
N ASP A 91 -4.93 -9.56 1.40
CA ASP A 91 -6.38 -9.70 1.21
C ASP A 91 -7.16 -8.91 2.28
N GLU A 92 -8.25 -8.24 1.89
CA GLU A 92 -9.02 -7.30 2.73
C GLU A 92 -9.43 -7.91 4.08
N THR A 93 -9.60 -9.24 4.12
CA THR A 93 -10.02 -10.00 5.30
C THR A 93 -8.93 -10.23 6.35
N SER A 94 -7.65 -9.98 6.02
CA SER A 94 -6.49 -10.33 6.88
C SER A 94 -5.65 -9.14 7.31
N THR A 95 -6.05 -7.90 7.00
CA THR A 95 -5.31 -6.71 7.44
C THR A 95 -5.39 -6.58 8.96
N ARG A 96 -4.27 -6.83 9.63
CA ARG A 96 -4.18 -6.72 11.10
C ARG A 96 -4.12 -5.23 11.48
N PRO A 97 -4.89 -4.77 12.48
CA PRO A 97 -4.96 -3.35 12.84
C PRO A 97 -3.61 -2.75 13.27
N TRP A 98 -2.70 -3.58 13.79
CA TRP A 98 -1.35 -3.16 14.23
C TRP A 98 -0.29 -3.19 13.12
N ALA A 99 -0.60 -3.69 11.92
CA ALA A 99 0.41 -3.90 10.89
C ALA A 99 0.98 -2.59 10.35
N LEU A 100 0.19 -1.51 10.36
CA LEU A 100 0.65 -0.18 9.94
C LEU A 100 1.72 0.36 10.89
N ASP A 101 1.49 0.24 12.20
CA ASP A 101 2.43 0.74 13.21
C ASP A 101 3.75 -0.02 13.17
N VAL A 102 3.70 -1.34 12.96
CA VAL A 102 4.92 -2.16 12.80
C VAL A 102 5.73 -1.76 11.56
N LEU A 103 5.05 -1.46 10.44
CA LEU A 103 5.70 -1.01 9.22
C LEU A 103 6.33 0.38 9.36
N VAL A 104 5.68 1.28 10.10
CA VAL A 104 6.20 2.63 10.32
C VAL A 104 7.34 2.61 11.34
N ALA A 105 7.20 1.90 12.46
CA ALA A 105 8.23 1.80 13.51
C ALA A 105 9.49 1.06 13.05
N GLY A 106 9.36 0.06 12.18
CA GLY A 106 10.49 -0.70 11.64
C GLY A 106 11.39 0.08 10.67
N ALA A 107 11.08 1.34 10.36
CA ALA A 107 11.84 2.20 9.46
C ALA A 107 12.45 3.43 10.14
N GLU A 108 12.35 3.52 11.47
CA GLU A 108 13.01 4.54 12.30
C GLU A 108 14.42 4.11 12.77
N GLY A 109 14.92 2.96 12.30
CA GLY A 109 16.22 2.39 12.66
C GLY A 109 17.30 2.55 11.60
#